data_AF-A0A9D9PRR4-F1
#
_entry.id   AF-A0A9D9PRR4-F1
#
_cell.length_a   1.000
_cell.length_b   1.000
_cell.length_c   1.000
_cell.angle_alpha   90.00
_cell.angle_beta   90.00
_cell.angle_gamma   90.00
#
_symmetry.space_group_name_H-M   'P 1'
#
loop_
_entity.id
_entity.type
_entity.pdbx_description
1 polymer ?
#
loop_
_entity_poly.entity_id
_entity_poly.type
_entity_poly.pdbx_seq_one_letter_code
_entity_poly.pdbx_strand_id
1 'polypeptide(L)'
;MQCKIKDLKMEKSRYSEKIYELQDNIRVKYPTQIKLLETNLERSRADLETANNNQGFLIIGGRTYDMNDPESRKAGAEALRAALNDPKNTSAAISRQVKIGEYRGMKLSMLFDDLTKLWKGCLEGQKPHYFDWNIFTDHGNITRMDNCIKHISEEVKQSEDKLETLNAELAQMRTDVEKPFARADELRMAEAELDEVHIELTKFTLTNDSMNKETFERLTDMFTDILTGDTTYKKYTAEGFEPLVAEMEGDILTLAHTYVQNGDLMWDPRIDFKVDYENKKATPINYENSGTGCYEEYDIENLTPETAEKINDLLDFVDTWLDNIEAQGYCTEGIGIRDQEKSHAIAI
;
A
#
# COMPACT_ATOMS: atom_id res chain seq x y z
N MET A 1 1.46 -14.40 -15.19
CA MET A 1 0.73 -13.67 -14.12
C MET A 1 1.63 -13.27 -12.96
N GLN A 2 2.34 -14.21 -12.30
CA GLN A 2 3.20 -13.91 -11.13
C GLN A 2 4.25 -12.82 -11.35
N CYS A 3 4.95 -12.82 -12.49
CA CYS A 3 5.94 -11.78 -12.82
C CYS A 3 5.29 -10.38 -12.89
N LYS A 4 4.14 -10.27 -13.57
CA LYS A 4 3.36 -9.03 -13.69
C LYS A 4 2.90 -8.51 -12.32
N ILE A 5 2.40 -9.39 -11.46
CA ILE A 5 1.97 -9.03 -10.09
C ILE A 5 3.15 -8.55 -9.26
N LYS A 6 4.31 -9.20 -9.37
CA LYS A 6 5.55 -8.78 -8.69
C LYS A 6 5.96 -7.36 -9.11
N ASP A 7 5.93 -7.08 -10.40
CA ASP A 7 6.27 -5.74 -10.93
C ASP A 7 5.28 -4.67 -10.43
N LEU A 8 3.97 -4.95 -10.49
CA LEU A 8 2.92 -4.07 -9.97
C LEU A 8 3.05 -3.83 -8.46
N LYS A 9 3.41 -4.86 -7.67
CA LYS A 9 3.68 -4.73 -6.23
C LYS A 9 4.90 -3.87 -5.96
N MET A 10 5.96 -4.01 -6.76
CA MET A 10 7.14 -3.16 -6.66
C MET A 10 6.79 -1.70 -6.97
N GLU A 11 5.99 -1.44 -8.00
CA GLU A 11 5.49 -0.09 -8.31
C GLU A 11 4.65 0.49 -7.16
N LYS A 12 3.76 -0.31 -6.56
CA LYS A 12 2.97 0.09 -5.38
C LYS A 12 3.84 0.39 -4.15
N SER A 13 4.93 -0.37 -3.95
CA SER A 13 5.89 -0.12 -2.86
C SER A 13 6.58 1.23 -3.05
N ARG A 14 7.10 1.49 -4.25
CA ARG A 14 7.73 2.78 -4.60
C ARG A 14 6.76 3.95 -4.45
N TYR A 15 5.50 3.76 -4.87
CA TYR A 15 4.45 4.74 -4.66
C TYR A 15 4.22 5.01 -3.16
N SER A 16 4.12 3.96 -2.34
CA SER A 16 3.93 4.09 -0.89
C SER A 16 5.09 4.84 -0.22
N GLU A 17 6.33 4.50 -0.57
CA GLU A 17 7.53 5.21 -0.11
C GLU A 17 7.46 6.70 -0.44
N LYS A 18 7.11 7.05 -1.67
CA LYS A 18 6.93 8.44 -2.10
C LYS A 18 5.84 9.15 -1.29
N ILE A 19 4.73 8.49 -1.00
CA ILE A 19 3.65 9.05 -0.19
C ILE A 19 4.13 9.34 1.24
N TYR A 20 4.87 8.42 1.86
CA TYR A 20 5.43 8.64 3.19
C TYR A 20 6.41 9.82 3.23
N GLU A 21 7.28 9.94 2.22
CA GLU A 21 8.20 11.07 2.09
C GLU A 21 7.43 12.39 1.95
N LEU A 22 6.40 12.44 1.10
CA LEU A 22 5.54 13.61 0.95
C LEU A 22 4.83 13.98 2.25
N GLN A 23 4.30 12.99 2.99
CA GLN A 23 3.65 13.20 4.28
C GLN A 23 4.61 13.80 5.31
N ASP A 24 5.84 13.30 5.40
CA ASP A 24 6.86 13.86 6.30
C ASP A 24 7.23 15.30 5.92
N ASN A 25 7.43 15.54 4.61
CA ASN A 25 7.73 16.86 4.08
C ASN A 25 6.62 17.88 4.39
N ILE A 26 5.35 17.48 4.19
CA ILE A 26 4.16 18.31 4.46
C ILE A 26 3.99 18.57 5.95
N ARG A 27 4.23 17.57 6.81
CA ARG A 27 3.95 17.64 8.24
C ARG A 27 5.02 18.41 9.01
N VAL A 28 6.29 18.19 8.66
CA VAL A 28 7.42 18.63 9.50
C VAL A 28 8.34 19.57 8.73
N LYS A 29 8.89 19.10 7.61
CA LYS A 29 10.04 19.76 6.97
C LYS A 29 9.69 21.14 6.41
N TYR A 30 8.65 21.24 5.58
CA TYR A 30 8.25 22.50 4.94
C TYR A 30 7.67 23.51 5.93
N PRO A 31 6.72 23.15 6.81
CA PRO A 31 6.21 24.08 7.82
C PRO A 31 7.30 24.67 8.71
N THR A 32 8.30 23.87 9.09
CA THR A 32 9.42 24.35 9.91
C THR A 32 10.28 25.36 9.13
N GLN A 33 10.58 25.08 7.86
CA GLN A 33 11.33 26.01 7.01
C GLN A 33 10.58 27.32 6.76
N ILE A 34 9.28 27.23 6.48
CA ILE A 34 8.40 28.39 6.27
C ILE A 34 8.39 29.26 7.53
N LYS A 35 8.13 28.68 8.70
CA LYS A 35 8.08 29.43 9.97
C LYS A 35 9.40 30.14 10.28
N LEU A 36 10.53 29.46 10.06
CA LEU A 36 11.85 30.05 10.26
C LEU A 36 12.10 31.21 9.29
N LEU A 37 11.74 31.03 8.02
CA LEU A 37 11.90 32.05 6.98
C LEU A 37 11.01 33.26 7.26
N GLU A 38 9.75 33.06 7.64
CA GLU A 38 8.81 34.13 8.04
C GLU A 38 9.35 34.94 9.22
N THR A 39 9.85 34.27 10.26
CA THR A 39 10.43 34.93 11.44
C THR A 39 11.65 35.78 11.04
N ASN A 40 12.52 35.25 10.18
CA ASN A 40 13.70 35.98 9.70
C ASN A 40 13.31 37.15 8.78
N LEU A 41 12.29 36.97 7.95
CA LEU A 41 11.77 38.00 7.06
C LEU A 41 11.16 39.16 7.87
N GLU A 42 10.38 38.87 8.91
CA GLU A 42 9.82 39.87 9.83
C GLU A 42 10.93 40.72 10.46
N ARG A 43 11.98 40.08 11.00
CA ARG A 43 13.13 40.78 11.58
C ARG A 43 13.85 41.65 10.55
N SER A 44 14.05 41.13 9.33
CA SER A 44 14.74 41.86 8.25
C SER A 44 13.93 43.06 7.77
N ARG A 45 12.60 42.93 7.69
CA ARG A 45 11.68 44.02 7.36
C ARG A 45 11.69 45.11 8.43
N ALA A 46 11.65 44.73 9.72
CA ALA A 46 11.74 45.67 10.83
C ALA A 46 13.06 46.45 10.84
N ASP A 47 14.18 45.78 10.53
CA ASP A 47 15.49 46.42 10.40
C ASP A 47 15.53 47.39 9.22
N LEU A 48 14.99 46.99 8.07
CA LEU A 48 14.91 47.83 6.88
C LEU A 48 14.01 49.05 7.11
N GLU A 49 12.88 48.88 7.80
CA GLU A 49 11.99 49.97 8.19
C GLU A 49 12.71 50.96 9.13
N THR A 50 13.41 50.45 10.14
CA THR A 50 14.22 51.26 11.06
C THR A 50 15.27 52.08 10.29
N ALA A 51 15.97 51.43 9.36
CA ALA A 51 16.98 52.06 8.51
C ALA A 51 16.41 53.12 7.56
N ASN A 52 15.18 52.93 7.07
CA ASN A 52 14.50 53.87 6.18
C ASN A 52 13.93 55.07 6.93
N ASN A 53 13.39 54.87 8.13
CA ASN A 53 12.84 55.96 8.95
C ASN A 53 13.93 56.88 9.53
N ASN A 54 15.14 56.36 9.74
CA ASN A 54 16.29 57.10 10.27
C ASN A 54 17.33 57.42 9.18
N GLN A 55 16.87 57.61 7.93
CA GLN A 55 17.76 57.97 6.83
C GLN A 55 18.56 59.23 7.16
N GLY A 56 19.87 59.15 6.95
CA GLY A 56 20.75 60.30 7.09
C GLY A 56 21.35 60.51 8.49
N PHE A 57 21.15 59.63 9.48
CA PHE A 57 21.76 59.85 10.80
C PHE A 57 22.88 58.85 11.14
N LEU A 58 24.03 59.39 11.54
CA LEU A 58 25.15 58.67 12.16
C LEU A 58 25.39 59.25 13.55
N ILE A 59 25.49 58.39 14.57
CA ILE A 59 25.77 58.80 15.95
C ILE A 59 27.09 58.17 16.39
N ILE A 60 28.08 58.99 16.72
CA ILE A 60 29.39 58.55 17.22
C ILE A 60 29.73 59.35 18.48
N GLY A 61 30.08 58.66 19.57
CA GLY A 61 30.46 59.31 20.83
C GLY A 61 29.38 60.24 21.41
N GLY A 62 28.09 59.95 21.13
CA GLY A 62 26.95 60.76 21.57
C GLY A 62 26.67 62.01 20.73
N ARG A 63 27.43 62.26 19.65
CA ARG A 63 27.15 63.33 18.67
C ARG A 63 26.42 62.76 17.46
N THR A 64 25.41 63.47 17.00
CA THR A 64 24.64 63.13 15.80
C THR A 64 25.17 63.91 14.60
N TYR A 65 25.39 63.22 13.50
CA TYR A 65 25.84 63.73 12.21
C TYR A 65 24.75 63.47 11.18
N ASP A 66 24.29 64.53 10.51
CA ASP A 66 23.46 64.42 9.31
C ASP A 66 24.34 64.03 8.12
N MET A 67 24.04 62.90 7.49
CA MET A 67 24.76 62.29 6.39
C MET A 67 24.29 62.80 5.02
N ASN A 68 23.21 63.58 4.98
CA ASN A 68 22.71 64.27 3.80
C ASN A 68 23.40 65.64 3.61
N ASP A 69 23.86 66.27 4.69
CA ASP A 69 24.67 67.48 4.64
C ASP A 69 26.16 67.15 4.38
N PRO A 70 26.80 67.69 3.33
CA PRO A 70 28.18 67.34 2.97
C PRO A 70 29.23 67.63 4.05
N GLU A 71 29.11 68.75 4.77
CA GLU A 71 30.05 69.14 5.82
C GLU A 71 29.91 68.23 7.05
N SER A 72 28.67 67.99 7.48
CA SER A 72 28.35 67.06 8.55
C SER A 72 28.73 65.61 8.19
N ARG A 73 28.55 65.19 6.94
CA ARG A 73 28.99 63.88 6.43
C ARG A 73 30.50 63.70 6.56
N LYS A 74 31.28 64.73 6.24
CA LYS A 74 32.74 64.72 6.39
C LYS A 74 33.15 64.65 7.87
N ALA A 75 32.54 65.47 8.73
CA ALA A 75 32.79 65.45 10.16
C ALA A 75 32.42 64.08 10.81
N GLY A 76 31.33 63.47 10.36
CA GLY A 76 30.89 62.14 10.80
C GLY A 76 31.83 61.03 10.33
N ALA A 77 32.35 61.13 9.10
CA ALA A 77 33.35 60.22 8.55
C ALA A 77 34.66 60.24 9.37
N GLU A 78 35.15 61.44 9.71
CA GLU A 78 36.33 61.64 10.55
C GLU A 78 36.11 61.09 11.97
N ALA A 79 34.94 61.34 12.57
CA ALA A 79 34.57 60.81 13.89
C ALA A 79 34.50 59.28 13.90
N LEU A 80 33.90 58.67 12.87
CA LEU A 80 33.84 57.22 12.71
C LEU A 80 35.25 56.62 12.58
N ARG A 81 36.11 57.22 11.74
CA ARG A 81 37.51 56.77 11.60
C ARG A 81 38.26 56.85 12.92
N ALA A 82 38.11 57.95 13.67
CA ALA A 82 38.74 58.11 14.97
C ALA A 82 38.27 57.03 15.96
N ALA A 83 36.97 56.73 16.00
CA ALA A 83 36.41 55.69 16.86
C ALA A 83 36.90 54.27 16.48
N LEU A 84 37.01 53.97 15.18
CA LEU A 84 37.51 52.68 14.69
C LEU A 84 39.01 52.48 14.94
N ASN A 85 39.79 53.57 15.03
CA ASN A 85 41.23 53.52 15.29
C ASN A 85 41.59 53.79 16.77
N ASP A 86 40.61 53.98 17.65
CA ASP A 86 40.87 54.15 19.09
C ASP A 86 41.55 52.87 19.64
N PRO A 87 42.72 52.96 20.29
CA PRO A 87 43.41 51.83 20.89
C PRO A 87 42.54 51.01 21.86
N LYS A 88 41.59 51.65 22.56
CA LYS A 88 40.65 50.97 23.45
C LYS A 88 39.64 50.14 22.68
N ASN A 89 39.12 50.67 21.57
CA ASN A 89 38.13 49.97 20.75
C ASN A 89 38.79 48.84 19.96
N THR A 90 39.93 49.09 19.33
CA THR A 90 40.69 48.09 18.57
C THR A 90 41.14 46.92 19.45
N SER A 91 41.73 47.18 20.62
CA SER A 91 42.15 46.10 21.53
C SER A 91 40.98 45.28 22.06
N ALA A 92 39.87 45.93 22.43
CA ALA A 92 38.68 45.23 22.88
C ALA A 92 38.02 44.42 21.74
N ALA A 93 38.01 44.96 20.53
CA ALA A 93 37.39 44.36 19.36
C ALA A 93 38.06 43.06 18.88
N ILE A 94 39.31 42.80 19.31
CA ILE A 94 39.99 41.52 19.09
C ILE A 94 39.31 40.37 19.84
N SER A 95 38.73 40.64 21.01
CA SER A 95 38.18 39.60 21.88
C SER A 95 36.65 39.55 21.92
N ARG A 96 35.98 40.65 21.56
CA ARG A 96 34.52 40.76 21.60
C ARG A 96 34.00 41.86 20.67
N GLN A 97 32.71 41.84 20.38
CA GLN A 97 32.06 42.92 19.64
C GLN A 97 31.97 44.20 20.49
N VAL A 98 32.42 45.32 19.93
CA VAL A 98 32.49 46.65 20.59
C VAL A 98 31.53 47.62 19.91
N LYS A 99 30.64 48.27 20.67
CA LYS A 99 29.74 49.31 20.14
C LYS A 99 30.56 50.57 19.80
N ILE A 100 30.41 51.03 18.57
CA ILE A 100 31.07 52.23 18.02
C ILE A 100 30.10 53.41 17.94
N GLY A 101 28.83 53.12 17.68
CA GLY A 101 27.83 54.17 17.51
C GLY A 101 26.49 53.61 17.11
N GLU A 102 25.74 54.42 16.38
CA GLU A 102 24.48 54.04 15.73
C GLU A 102 24.46 54.59 14.31
N TYR A 103 23.94 53.80 13.37
CA TYR A 103 23.82 54.20 11.97
C TYR A 103 22.40 53.89 11.50
N ARG A 104 21.68 54.92 11.05
CA ARG A 104 20.27 54.84 10.67
C ARG A 104 19.39 54.10 11.69
N GLY A 105 19.57 54.43 12.97
CA GLY A 105 18.78 53.84 14.06
C GLY A 105 19.20 52.42 14.48
N MET A 106 20.17 51.80 13.81
CA MET A 106 20.71 50.49 14.18
C MET A 106 22.01 50.64 14.97
N LYS A 107 22.28 49.71 15.89
CA LYS A 107 23.50 49.71 16.69
C LYS A 107 24.70 49.35 15.81
N LEU A 108 25.67 50.25 15.74
CA LEU A 108 26.89 50.08 14.98
C LEU A 108 28.01 49.57 15.86
N SER A 109 28.68 48.51 15.43
CA SER A 109 29.74 47.86 16.20
C SER A 109 30.88 47.34 15.32
N MET A 110 32.02 47.05 15.95
CA MET A 110 33.18 46.45 15.32
C MET A 110 33.65 45.20 16.08
N LEU A 111 34.23 44.26 15.35
CA LEU A 111 34.93 43.09 15.88
C LEU A 111 36.05 42.70 14.92
N PHE A 112 37.08 42.02 15.41
CA PHE A 112 38.10 41.40 14.59
C PHE A 112 37.72 39.94 14.34
N ASP A 113 37.62 39.55 13.08
CA ASP A 113 37.37 38.17 12.71
C ASP A 113 38.70 37.44 12.56
N ASP A 114 39.01 36.57 13.52
CA ASP A 114 40.24 35.81 13.56
C ASP A 114 40.41 34.83 12.40
N LEU A 115 39.33 34.39 11.75
CA LEU A 115 39.39 33.48 10.63
C LEU A 115 39.74 34.23 9.34
N THR A 116 39.04 35.33 9.07
CA THR A 116 39.26 36.12 7.85
C THR A 116 40.39 37.15 7.97
N LYS A 117 40.88 37.40 9.20
CA LYS A 117 41.87 38.43 9.53
C LYS A 117 41.42 39.84 9.10
N LEU A 118 40.10 40.06 9.05
CA LEU A 118 39.48 41.33 8.68
C LEU A 118 38.75 41.95 9.86
N TRP A 119 38.72 43.28 9.88
CA TRP A 119 37.83 44.02 10.76
C TRP A 119 36.41 43.93 10.21
N LYS A 120 35.49 43.40 11.01
CA LYS A 120 34.07 43.30 10.68
C LYS A 120 33.28 44.39 11.37
N GLY A 121 32.38 45.02 10.62
CA GLY A 121 31.31 45.86 11.13
C GLY A 121 30.04 45.05 11.29
N CYS A 122 29.23 45.45 12.27
CA CYS A 122 27.90 44.89 12.45
C CYS A 122 26.89 46.03 12.68
N LEU A 123 25.86 46.06 11.84
CA LEU A 123 24.62 46.81 12.05
C LEU A 123 23.65 45.85 12.72
N GLU A 124 23.37 46.09 14.00
CA GLU A 124 22.52 45.23 14.83
C GLU A 124 21.18 45.93 15.06
N GLY A 125 20.11 45.32 14.55
CA GLY A 125 18.71 45.62 14.87
C GLY A 125 18.06 44.41 15.54
N GLN A 126 16.98 43.89 14.95
CA GLN A 126 16.36 42.61 15.29
C GLN A 126 17.23 41.42 14.87
N LYS A 127 18.08 41.57 13.85
CA LYS A 127 19.15 40.62 13.53
C LYS A 127 20.48 41.36 13.25
N PRO A 128 21.64 40.68 13.44
CA PRO A 128 22.94 41.27 13.12
C PRO A 128 23.25 41.18 11.62
N HIS A 129 23.71 42.29 11.04
CA HIS A 129 24.13 42.38 9.64
C HIS A 129 25.61 42.74 9.54
N TYR A 130 26.41 41.81 9.05
CA TYR A 130 27.86 41.95 9.02
C TYR A 130 28.37 42.53 7.69
N PHE A 131 29.42 43.33 7.75
CA PHE A 131 30.15 43.87 6.59
C PHE A 131 31.63 44.08 6.95
N ASP A 132 32.48 44.38 5.97
CA ASP A 132 33.91 44.57 6.21
C ASP A 132 34.24 46.05 6.43
N TRP A 133 34.93 46.36 7.53
CA TRP A 133 35.52 47.68 7.74
C TRP A 133 36.80 47.86 6.91
N ASN A 134 37.04 49.09 6.46
CA ASN A 134 38.38 49.53 6.06
C ASN A 134 38.84 50.62 7.01
N ILE A 135 39.67 50.28 8.00
CA ILE A 135 40.13 51.22 9.03
C ILE A 135 41.02 52.36 8.48
N PHE A 136 41.49 52.26 7.24
CA PHE A 136 42.37 53.22 6.58
C PHE A 136 41.63 54.22 5.68
N THR A 137 40.34 54.02 5.38
CA THR A 137 39.56 54.95 4.56
C THR A 137 38.87 56.01 5.42
N ASP A 138 38.80 57.24 4.90
CA ASP A 138 38.10 58.33 5.58
C ASP A 138 36.59 58.23 5.33
N HIS A 139 36.16 58.11 4.07
CA HIS A 139 34.74 58.21 3.68
C HIS A 139 34.11 56.89 3.23
N GLY A 140 34.92 55.92 2.79
CA GLY A 140 34.41 54.69 2.16
C GLY A 140 33.66 53.75 3.11
N ASN A 141 33.76 53.96 4.41
CA ASN A 141 33.06 53.16 5.43
C ASN A 141 31.56 53.49 5.51
N ILE A 142 31.17 54.73 5.22
CA ILE A 142 29.76 55.12 5.12
C ILE A 142 29.09 54.40 3.95
N THR A 143 29.74 54.39 2.78
CA THR A 143 29.27 53.65 1.61
C THR A 143 29.14 52.14 1.88
N ARG A 144 30.03 51.56 2.69
CA ARG A 144 29.91 50.14 3.08
C ARG A 144 28.69 49.88 3.95
N MET A 145 28.37 50.78 4.89
CA MET A 145 27.15 50.69 5.68
C MET A 145 25.90 50.88 4.81
N ASP A 146 25.92 51.83 3.85
CA ASP A 146 24.83 51.99 2.88
C ASP A 146 24.62 50.73 2.03
N ASN A 147 25.71 50.11 1.56
CA ASN A 147 25.66 48.86 0.82
C ASN A 147 25.15 47.69 1.68
N CYS A 148 25.51 47.67 2.97
CA CYS A 148 24.99 46.68 3.92
C CYS A 148 23.47 46.79 4.01
N ILE A 149 22.92 48.00 4.17
CA ILE A 149 21.46 48.23 4.23
C ILE A 149 20.79 47.87 2.89
N LYS A 150 21.41 48.20 1.76
CA LYS A 150 20.92 47.78 0.44
C LYS A 150 20.84 46.25 0.34
N HIS A 151 21.84 45.54 0.86
CA HIS A 151 21.84 44.07 0.91
C HIS A 151 20.69 43.53 1.79
N ILE A 152 20.34 44.20 2.90
CA ILE A 152 19.15 43.83 3.69
C ILE A 152 17.89 43.89 2.82
N SER A 153 17.73 44.95 2.03
CA SER A 153 16.59 45.09 1.12
C SER A 153 16.56 44.01 0.05
N GLU A 154 17.72 43.63 -0.51
CA GLU A 154 17.83 42.55 -1.48
C GLU A 154 17.51 41.19 -0.84
N GLU A 155 17.99 40.94 0.39
CA GLU A 155 17.72 39.70 1.15
C GLU A 155 16.24 39.56 1.51
N VAL A 156 15.56 40.66 1.87
CA VAL A 156 14.11 40.69 2.11
C VAL A 156 13.37 40.21 0.87
N LYS A 157 13.68 40.77 -0.30
CA LYS A 157 13.05 40.37 -1.56
C LYS A 157 13.32 38.89 -1.89
N GLN A 158 14.57 38.45 -1.79
CA GLN A 158 14.91 37.05 -2.04
C GLN A 158 14.21 36.08 -1.08
N SER A 159 14.02 36.50 0.18
CA SER A 159 13.32 35.71 1.19
C SER A 159 11.81 35.65 0.94
N GLU A 160 11.21 36.72 0.41
CA GLU A 160 9.82 36.76 -0.05
C GLU A 160 9.59 35.80 -1.22
N ASP A 161 10.42 35.88 -2.26
CA ASP A 161 10.35 35.00 -3.43
C ASP A 161 10.50 33.52 -3.02
N LYS A 162 11.42 33.24 -2.08
CA LYS A 162 11.62 31.90 -1.53
C LYS A 162 10.43 31.42 -0.70
N LEU A 163 9.82 32.31 0.09
CA LEU A 163 8.63 31.98 0.89
C LEU A 163 7.44 31.65 -0.01
N GLU A 164 7.23 32.40 -1.09
CA GLU A 164 6.22 32.10 -2.10
C GLU A 164 6.46 30.74 -2.75
N THR A 165 7.70 30.47 -3.16
CA THR A 165 8.10 29.18 -3.75
C THR A 165 7.83 28.00 -2.81
N LEU A 166 8.25 28.10 -1.54
CA LEU A 166 8.03 27.04 -0.54
C LEU A 166 6.55 26.79 -0.27
N ASN A 167 5.72 27.84 -0.26
CA ASN A 167 4.28 27.70 -0.09
C ASN A 167 3.62 27.04 -1.30
N ALA A 168 4.04 27.40 -2.52
CA ALA A 168 3.56 26.77 -3.76
C ALA A 168 3.93 25.28 -3.82
N GLU A 169 5.18 24.94 -3.49
CA GLU A 169 5.64 23.55 -3.39
C GLU A 169 4.84 22.77 -2.32
N LEU A 170 4.57 23.36 -1.16
CA LEU A 170 3.76 22.75 -0.12
C LEU A 170 2.33 22.46 -0.59
N ALA A 171 1.71 23.39 -1.31
CA ALA A 171 0.38 23.20 -1.90
C ALA A 171 0.38 22.08 -2.96
N GLN A 172 1.42 22.02 -3.80
CA GLN A 172 1.56 20.97 -4.79
C GLN A 172 1.74 19.59 -4.14
N MET A 173 2.60 19.47 -3.12
CA MET A 173 2.77 18.21 -2.38
C MET A 173 1.48 17.74 -1.72
N ARG A 174 0.68 18.66 -1.16
CA ARG A 174 -0.66 18.34 -0.61
C ARG A 174 -1.61 17.81 -1.68
N THR A 175 -1.49 18.28 -2.91
CA THR A 175 -2.27 17.74 -4.03
C THR A 175 -1.74 16.36 -4.46
N ASP A 176 -0.43 16.20 -4.51
CA ASP A 176 0.21 14.96 -4.98
C ASP A 176 0.02 13.79 -4.00
N VAL A 177 -0.04 14.05 -2.70
CA VAL A 177 -0.26 13.00 -1.68
C VAL A 177 -1.67 12.41 -1.75
N GLU A 178 -2.64 13.15 -2.29
CA GLU A 178 -4.02 12.69 -2.46
C GLU A 178 -4.21 11.83 -3.73
N LYS A 179 -3.25 11.85 -4.66
CA LYS A 179 -3.35 11.09 -5.91
C LYS A 179 -3.22 9.59 -5.63
N PRO A 180 -4.22 8.76 -5.99
CA PRO A 180 -4.15 7.32 -5.75
C PRO A 180 -3.13 6.63 -6.67
N PHE A 181 -2.76 5.40 -6.32
CA PHE A 181 -1.92 4.56 -7.17
C PHE A 181 -2.65 4.23 -8.48
N ALA A 182 -2.13 4.71 -9.61
CA ALA A 182 -2.79 4.64 -10.92
C ALA A 182 -3.14 3.22 -11.40
N ARG A 183 -2.36 2.21 -11.01
CA ARG A 183 -2.53 0.80 -11.43
C ARG A 183 -3.11 -0.08 -10.32
N ALA A 184 -3.82 0.52 -9.36
CA ALA A 184 -4.43 -0.21 -8.25
C ALA A 184 -5.43 -1.28 -8.73
N ASP A 185 -6.30 -0.93 -9.67
CA ASP A 185 -7.25 -1.88 -10.24
C ASP A 185 -6.59 -2.98 -11.05
N GLU A 186 -5.55 -2.66 -11.83
CA GLU A 186 -4.80 -3.66 -12.59
C GLU A 186 -4.12 -4.69 -11.67
N LEU A 187 -3.53 -4.23 -10.57
CA LEU A 187 -2.96 -5.11 -9.55
C LEU A 187 -4.05 -5.99 -8.92
N ARG A 188 -5.17 -5.39 -8.50
CA ARG A 188 -6.28 -6.11 -7.86
C ARG A 188 -6.87 -7.19 -8.77
N MET A 189 -7.08 -6.89 -10.05
CA MET A 189 -7.59 -7.86 -11.03
C MET A 189 -6.60 -8.99 -11.28
N ALA A 190 -5.31 -8.67 -11.43
CA ALA A 190 -4.29 -9.69 -11.64
C ALA A 190 -4.10 -10.61 -10.42
N GLU A 191 -4.25 -10.09 -9.20
CA GLU A 191 -4.24 -10.90 -7.97
C GLU A 191 -5.45 -11.84 -7.92
N ALA A 192 -6.66 -11.34 -8.20
CA ALA A 192 -7.85 -12.18 -8.23
C ALA A 192 -7.77 -13.31 -9.27
N GLU A 193 -7.26 -13.02 -10.47
CA GLU A 193 -7.03 -14.00 -11.52
C GLU A 193 -6.00 -15.07 -11.09
N LEU A 194 -4.93 -14.66 -10.39
CA LEU A 194 -3.94 -15.60 -9.87
C LEU A 194 -4.54 -16.52 -8.78
N ASP A 195 -5.36 -15.97 -7.90
CA ASP A 195 -6.01 -16.73 -6.83
C ASP A 195 -6.99 -17.77 -7.39
N GLU A 196 -7.78 -17.39 -8.41
CA GLU A 196 -8.67 -18.31 -9.12
C GLU A 196 -7.90 -19.48 -9.76
N VAL A 197 -6.83 -19.17 -10.50
CA VAL A 197 -5.95 -20.20 -11.09
C VAL A 197 -5.31 -21.07 -10.02
N HIS A 198 -4.97 -20.52 -8.85
CA HIS A 198 -4.40 -21.30 -7.76
C HIS A 198 -5.41 -22.27 -7.14
N ILE A 199 -6.67 -21.86 -7.02
CA ILE A 199 -7.77 -22.72 -6.54
C ILE A 199 -7.99 -23.88 -7.53
N GLU A 200 -8.10 -23.58 -8.83
CA GLU A 200 -8.30 -24.62 -9.86
C GLU A 200 -7.13 -25.61 -9.91
N LEU A 201 -5.90 -25.11 -9.87
CA LEU A 201 -4.72 -25.98 -9.87
C LEU A 201 -4.68 -26.87 -8.63
N THR A 202 -5.04 -26.32 -7.46
CA THR A 202 -5.09 -27.08 -6.20
C THR A 202 -6.10 -28.23 -6.32
N LYS A 203 -7.31 -27.95 -6.82
CA LYS A 203 -8.33 -28.98 -7.08
C LYS A 203 -7.79 -30.07 -8.00
N PHE A 204 -7.21 -29.69 -9.14
CA PHE A 204 -6.61 -30.63 -10.10
C PHE A 204 -5.51 -31.50 -9.47
N THR A 205 -4.65 -30.94 -8.62
CA THR A 205 -3.55 -31.71 -8.00
C THR A 205 -3.99 -32.67 -6.90
N LEU A 206 -5.11 -32.38 -6.23
CA LEU A 206 -5.60 -33.16 -5.08
C LEU A 206 -6.49 -34.33 -5.52
N THR A 207 -7.28 -34.16 -6.58
CA THR A 207 -8.13 -35.23 -7.12
C THR A 207 -7.36 -36.12 -8.09
N ASN A 208 -7.55 -37.44 -8.01
CA ASN A 208 -7.07 -38.35 -9.04
C ASN A 208 -7.96 -38.26 -10.29
N ASP A 209 -7.68 -37.27 -11.13
CA ASP A 209 -8.44 -36.96 -12.34
C ASP A 209 -8.55 -38.14 -13.31
N SER A 210 -7.51 -38.98 -13.36
CA SER A 210 -7.47 -40.18 -14.20
C SER A 210 -8.51 -41.20 -13.74
N MET A 211 -8.55 -41.49 -12.44
CA MET A 211 -9.51 -42.43 -11.87
C MET A 211 -10.94 -41.97 -12.03
N ASN A 212 -11.22 -40.67 -11.83
CA ASN A 212 -12.56 -40.12 -12.05
C ASN A 212 -13.05 -40.34 -13.49
N LYS A 213 -12.15 -40.27 -14.49
CA LYS A 213 -12.47 -40.51 -15.90
C LYS A 213 -12.66 -41.99 -16.20
N GLU A 214 -11.78 -42.83 -15.67
CA GLU A 214 -11.88 -44.28 -15.80
C GLU A 214 -13.18 -44.80 -15.17
N THR A 215 -13.50 -44.37 -13.95
CA THR A 215 -14.78 -44.66 -13.29
C THR A 215 -15.96 -44.19 -14.13
N PHE A 216 -15.92 -42.99 -14.72
CA PHE A 216 -16.99 -42.52 -15.62
C PHE A 216 -17.20 -43.43 -16.83
N GLU A 217 -16.11 -43.84 -17.50
CA GLU A 217 -16.17 -44.74 -18.65
C GLU A 217 -16.77 -46.09 -18.25
N ARG A 218 -16.28 -46.69 -17.15
CA ARG A 218 -16.81 -47.95 -16.62
C ARG A 218 -18.27 -47.88 -16.26
N LEU A 219 -18.69 -46.82 -15.57
CA LEU A 219 -20.09 -46.60 -15.20
C LEU A 219 -20.97 -46.44 -16.45
N THR A 220 -20.50 -45.72 -17.46
CA THR A 220 -21.20 -45.54 -18.74
C THR A 220 -21.39 -46.87 -19.47
N ASP A 221 -20.39 -47.75 -19.44
CA ASP A 221 -20.44 -49.06 -20.08
C ASP A 221 -21.35 -50.04 -19.33
N MET A 222 -21.29 -50.06 -17.99
CA MET A 222 -22.07 -50.99 -17.16
C MET A 222 -23.53 -50.57 -16.99
N PHE A 223 -23.80 -49.27 -16.94
CA PHE A 223 -25.12 -48.69 -16.65
C PHE A 223 -25.60 -47.76 -17.76
N THR A 224 -25.34 -48.12 -19.03
CA THR A 224 -25.61 -47.25 -20.20
C THR A 224 -27.03 -46.69 -20.23
N ASP A 225 -28.06 -47.52 -20.02
CA ASP A 225 -29.46 -47.08 -20.07
C ASP A 225 -29.77 -45.98 -19.02
N ILE A 226 -29.05 -46.00 -17.89
CA ILE A 226 -29.18 -45.00 -16.82
C ILE A 226 -28.47 -43.71 -17.22
N LEU A 227 -27.21 -43.79 -17.64
CA LEU A 227 -26.41 -42.60 -17.97
C LEU A 227 -26.80 -41.92 -19.29
N THR A 228 -27.48 -42.61 -20.20
CA THR A 228 -28.06 -42.04 -21.43
C THR A 228 -29.44 -41.43 -21.21
N GLY A 229 -30.08 -41.72 -20.06
CA GLY A 229 -31.42 -41.24 -19.72
C GLY A 229 -32.57 -42.07 -20.30
N ASP A 230 -32.30 -43.27 -20.83
CA ASP A 230 -33.33 -44.20 -21.30
C ASP A 230 -34.18 -44.74 -20.14
N THR A 231 -33.61 -44.86 -18.95
CA THR A 231 -34.32 -45.11 -17.69
C THR A 231 -33.66 -44.33 -16.56
N THR A 232 -34.43 -43.94 -15.54
CA THR A 232 -33.90 -43.25 -14.34
C THR A 232 -33.62 -44.21 -13.19
N TYR A 233 -34.12 -45.44 -13.28
CA TYR A 233 -33.98 -46.46 -12.23
C TYR A 233 -33.88 -47.85 -12.85
N LYS A 234 -32.98 -48.67 -12.30
CA LYS A 234 -32.87 -50.08 -12.69
C LYS A 234 -32.36 -50.93 -11.52
N LYS A 235 -32.95 -52.12 -11.39
CA LYS A 235 -32.53 -53.13 -10.42
C LYS A 235 -31.91 -54.31 -11.15
N TYR A 236 -30.78 -54.77 -10.63
CA TYR A 236 -29.99 -55.89 -11.12
C TYR A 236 -29.87 -56.94 -10.03
N THR A 237 -29.83 -58.22 -10.43
CA THR A 237 -29.72 -59.36 -9.53
C THR A 237 -28.67 -60.34 -10.03
N ALA A 238 -27.97 -60.99 -9.10
CA ALA A 238 -27.06 -62.10 -9.36
C ALA A 238 -27.33 -63.24 -8.38
N GLU A 239 -27.11 -64.49 -8.81
CA GLU A 239 -27.36 -65.64 -7.95
C GLU A 239 -26.40 -65.66 -6.75
N GLY A 240 -26.96 -65.71 -5.54
CA GLY A 240 -26.16 -65.75 -4.30
C GLY A 240 -25.65 -64.39 -3.83
N PHE A 241 -26.06 -63.29 -4.46
CA PHE A 241 -25.68 -61.93 -4.08
C PHE A 241 -26.90 -61.02 -3.89
N GLU A 242 -26.71 -59.95 -3.11
CA GLU A 242 -27.75 -58.94 -2.85
C GLU A 242 -28.02 -58.09 -4.10
N PRO A 243 -29.27 -57.64 -4.33
CA PRO A 243 -29.60 -56.86 -5.51
C PRO A 243 -28.82 -55.54 -5.56
N LEU A 244 -28.40 -55.16 -6.77
CA LEU A 244 -27.79 -53.87 -7.07
C LEU A 244 -28.83 -52.95 -7.70
N VAL A 245 -28.92 -51.71 -7.23
CA VAL A 245 -29.79 -50.67 -7.75
C VAL A 245 -28.92 -49.58 -8.36
N ALA A 246 -29.32 -49.10 -9.53
CA ALA A 246 -28.79 -47.89 -10.15
C ALA A 246 -29.92 -46.89 -10.33
N GLU A 247 -29.73 -45.65 -9.89
CA GLU A 247 -30.70 -44.56 -10.00
C GLU A 247 -30.01 -43.26 -10.40
N MET A 248 -30.64 -42.49 -11.30
CA MET A 248 -30.14 -41.18 -11.72
C MET A 248 -31.15 -40.09 -11.33
N GLU A 249 -30.70 -39.12 -10.54
CA GLU A 249 -31.44 -37.91 -10.19
C GLU A 249 -30.64 -36.66 -10.60
N GLY A 250 -31.09 -35.97 -11.64
CA GLY A 250 -30.35 -34.83 -12.19
C GLY A 250 -29.01 -35.26 -12.77
N ASP A 251 -27.91 -34.87 -12.11
CA ASP A 251 -26.54 -35.25 -12.43
C ASP A 251 -25.89 -36.13 -11.34
N ILE A 252 -26.70 -36.71 -10.46
CA ILE A 252 -26.27 -37.63 -9.41
C ILE A 252 -26.67 -39.06 -9.77
N LEU A 253 -25.67 -39.92 -9.93
CA LEU A 253 -25.85 -41.37 -10.09
C LEU A 253 -25.68 -42.05 -8.72
N THR A 254 -26.72 -42.71 -8.24
CA THR A 254 -26.68 -43.55 -7.05
C THR A 254 -26.55 -45.01 -7.44
N LEU A 255 -25.53 -45.69 -6.91
CA LEU A 255 -25.40 -47.14 -6.97
C LEU A 255 -25.48 -47.72 -5.56
N ALA A 256 -26.35 -48.71 -5.36
CA ALA A 256 -26.54 -49.29 -4.03
C ALA A 256 -26.85 -50.79 -4.07
N HIS A 257 -26.15 -51.58 -3.27
CA HIS A 257 -26.65 -52.89 -2.86
C HIS A 257 -27.59 -52.74 -1.68
N THR A 258 -28.67 -53.51 -1.67
CA THR A 258 -29.71 -53.40 -0.65
C THR A 258 -30.02 -54.75 -0.02
N TYR A 259 -30.10 -54.83 1.31
CA TYR A 259 -30.57 -56.02 2.02
C TYR A 259 -31.59 -55.63 3.11
N VAL A 260 -32.35 -56.60 3.62
CA VAL A 260 -33.34 -56.36 4.68
C VAL A 260 -32.85 -56.90 6.01
N GLN A 261 -32.83 -56.06 7.04
CA GLN A 261 -32.47 -56.44 8.40
C GLN A 261 -33.59 -56.01 9.36
N ASN A 262 -34.20 -56.99 10.04
CA ASN A 262 -35.31 -56.75 10.98
C ASN A 262 -36.52 -55.99 10.38
N GLY A 263 -36.68 -56.01 9.05
CA GLY A 263 -37.76 -55.30 8.34
C GLY A 263 -37.35 -53.95 7.77
N ASP A 264 -36.16 -53.44 8.12
CA ASP A 264 -35.61 -52.19 7.58
C ASP A 264 -34.69 -52.48 6.38
N LEU A 265 -34.73 -51.60 5.38
CA LEU A 265 -33.84 -51.64 4.21
C LEU A 265 -32.48 -51.06 4.61
N MET A 266 -31.42 -51.78 4.30
CA MET A 266 -30.04 -51.45 4.65
C MET A 266 -29.17 -51.39 3.39
N TRP A 267 -28.17 -50.52 3.38
CA TRP A 267 -27.24 -50.32 2.25
C TRP A 267 -25.88 -51.00 2.48
N ASP A 268 -25.34 -51.71 1.48
CA ASP A 268 -24.04 -52.40 1.58
C ASP A 268 -23.28 -52.58 0.25
N PRO A 269 -22.61 -51.54 -0.28
CA PRO A 269 -22.71 -50.13 0.09
C PRO A 269 -23.73 -49.37 -0.77
N ARG A 270 -23.97 -48.10 -0.43
CA ARG A 270 -24.54 -47.06 -1.29
C ARG A 270 -23.46 -46.01 -1.60
N ILE A 271 -23.34 -45.61 -2.86
CA ILE A 271 -22.42 -44.58 -3.31
C ILE A 271 -23.15 -43.66 -4.29
N ASP A 272 -23.06 -42.35 -4.02
CA ASP A 272 -23.59 -41.34 -4.92
C ASP A 272 -22.42 -40.67 -5.66
N PHE A 273 -22.53 -40.56 -6.98
CA PHE A 273 -21.52 -39.98 -7.87
C PHE A 273 -22.08 -38.71 -8.53
N LYS A 274 -21.31 -37.62 -8.45
CA LYS A 274 -21.53 -36.44 -9.28
C LYS A 274 -20.99 -36.73 -10.68
N VAL A 275 -21.87 -36.69 -11.67
CA VAL A 275 -21.53 -36.97 -13.08
C VAL A 275 -21.30 -35.65 -13.82
N ASP A 276 -20.08 -35.46 -14.31
CA ASP A 276 -19.69 -34.35 -15.17
C ASP A 276 -19.49 -34.86 -16.59
N TYR A 277 -20.52 -34.70 -17.43
CA TYR A 277 -20.50 -35.13 -18.83
C TYR A 277 -19.56 -34.30 -19.70
N GLU A 278 -19.30 -33.03 -19.35
CA GLU A 278 -18.42 -32.15 -20.15
C GLU A 278 -16.97 -32.59 -20.01
N ASN A 279 -16.55 -32.90 -18.78
CA ASN A 279 -15.20 -33.35 -18.48
C ASN A 279 -15.04 -34.88 -18.45
N LYS A 280 -16.13 -35.62 -18.63
CA LYS A 280 -16.24 -37.09 -18.59
C LYS A 280 -15.73 -37.67 -17.26
N LYS A 281 -16.26 -37.18 -16.15
CA LYS A 281 -15.86 -37.60 -14.80
C LYS A 281 -17.05 -38.07 -13.99
N ALA A 282 -16.81 -39.03 -13.11
CA ALA A 282 -17.74 -39.45 -12.08
C ALA A 282 -17.01 -39.36 -10.74
N THR A 283 -17.39 -38.39 -9.91
CA THR A 283 -16.75 -38.13 -8.62
C THR A 283 -17.65 -38.59 -7.47
N PRO A 284 -17.21 -39.50 -6.60
CA PRO A 284 -17.97 -39.86 -5.41
C PRO A 284 -18.20 -38.64 -4.52
N ILE A 285 -19.44 -38.44 -4.10
CA ILE A 285 -19.85 -37.37 -3.18
C ILE A 285 -20.45 -37.90 -1.89
N ASN A 286 -20.83 -39.18 -1.86
CA ASN A 286 -21.38 -39.85 -0.69
C ASN A 286 -20.96 -41.32 -0.66
N TYR A 287 -20.67 -41.85 0.53
CA TYR A 287 -20.58 -43.28 0.81
C TYR A 287 -21.38 -43.62 2.07
N GLU A 288 -22.24 -44.62 1.96
CA GLU A 288 -22.97 -45.18 3.09
C GLU A 288 -22.82 -46.71 3.14
N ASN A 289 -22.53 -47.22 4.32
CA ASN A 289 -22.66 -48.64 4.64
C ASN A 289 -23.39 -48.78 5.97
N SER A 290 -24.67 -49.14 5.90
CA SER A 290 -25.56 -49.14 7.06
C SER A 290 -25.18 -50.22 8.08
N GLY A 291 -24.62 -51.35 7.64
CA GLY A 291 -24.21 -52.46 8.50
C GLY A 291 -23.00 -52.13 9.39
N THR A 292 -22.12 -51.25 8.91
CA THR A 292 -20.96 -50.76 9.67
C THR A 292 -21.22 -49.43 10.39
N GLY A 293 -22.35 -48.78 10.09
CA GLY A 293 -22.65 -47.42 10.58
C GLY A 293 -21.75 -46.35 9.97
N CYS A 294 -21.17 -46.62 8.79
CA CYS A 294 -20.34 -45.66 8.06
C CYS A 294 -21.21 -44.77 7.19
N TYR A 295 -21.09 -43.45 7.36
CA TYR A 295 -21.70 -42.44 6.50
C TYR A 295 -20.68 -41.32 6.30
N GLU A 296 -20.28 -41.11 5.05
CA GLU A 296 -19.35 -40.08 4.65
C GLU A 296 -19.93 -39.26 3.49
N GLU A 297 -19.77 -37.94 3.57
CA GLU A 297 -20.18 -36.99 2.55
C GLU A 297 -18.99 -36.07 2.23
N TYR A 298 -18.73 -35.85 0.94
CA TYR A 298 -17.53 -35.17 0.47
C TYR A 298 -17.87 -33.85 -0.21
N ASP A 299 -17.37 -32.74 0.34
CA ASP A 299 -17.46 -31.42 -0.29
C ASP A 299 -16.42 -31.29 -1.41
N ILE A 300 -16.89 -31.47 -2.65
CA ILE A 300 -16.08 -31.34 -3.87
C ILE A 300 -15.87 -29.88 -4.31
N GLU A 301 -16.64 -28.93 -3.78
CA GLU A 301 -16.50 -27.51 -4.09
C GLU A 301 -15.37 -26.87 -3.27
N ASN A 302 -15.27 -27.24 -1.99
CA ASN A 302 -14.23 -26.78 -1.04
C ASN A 302 -13.26 -27.91 -0.68
N LEU A 303 -12.65 -28.52 -1.70
CA LEU A 303 -11.79 -29.68 -1.57
C LEU A 303 -10.59 -29.42 -0.64
N THR A 304 -10.54 -30.14 0.49
CA THR A 304 -9.36 -30.16 1.38
C THR A 304 -8.45 -31.34 1.02
N PRO A 305 -7.16 -31.33 1.38
CA PRO A 305 -6.29 -32.49 1.17
C PRO A 305 -6.82 -33.78 1.80
N GLU A 306 -7.43 -33.69 2.98
CA GLU A 306 -8.04 -34.85 3.67
C GLU A 306 -9.26 -35.37 2.91
N THR A 307 -10.16 -34.47 2.49
CA THR A 307 -11.35 -34.86 1.69
C THR A 307 -10.94 -35.48 0.36
N ALA A 308 -9.90 -34.93 -0.29
CA ALA A 308 -9.40 -35.45 -1.55
C ALA A 308 -8.77 -36.84 -1.40
N GLU A 309 -8.01 -37.08 -0.32
CA GLU A 309 -7.47 -38.41 0.00
C GLU A 309 -8.59 -39.43 0.16
N LYS A 310 -9.64 -39.11 0.92
CA LYS A 310 -10.82 -39.99 1.08
C LYS A 310 -11.56 -40.25 -0.23
N ILE A 311 -11.73 -39.23 -1.08
CA ILE A 311 -12.34 -39.40 -2.41
C ILE A 311 -11.48 -40.35 -3.27
N ASN A 312 -10.16 -40.20 -3.23
CA ASN A 312 -9.25 -41.07 -4.00
C ASN A 312 -9.28 -42.51 -3.48
N ASP A 313 -9.26 -42.71 -2.16
CA ASP A 313 -9.41 -44.03 -1.54
C ASP A 313 -10.76 -44.68 -1.91
N LEU A 314 -11.83 -43.89 -1.96
CA LEU A 314 -13.15 -44.36 -2.36
C LEU A 314 -13.20 -44.72 -3.85
N LEU A 315 -12.52 -43.96 -4.72
CA LEU A 315 -12.38 -44.33 -6.12
C LEU A 315 -11.64 -45.67 -6.30
N ASP A 316 -10.60 -45.94 -5.50
CA ASP A 316 -9.87 -47.22 -5.52
C ASP A 316 -10.79 -48.37 -5.09
N PHE A 317 -11.62 -48.14 -4.06
CA PHE A 317 -12.65 -49.08 -3.64
C PHE A 317 -13.69 -49.31 -4.76
N VAL A 318 -14.19 -48.24 -5.38
CA VAL A 318 -15.20 -48.32 -6.45
C VAL A 318 -14.66 -49.12 -7.63
N ASP A 319 -13.41 -48.94 -8.02
CA ASP A 319 -12.77 -49.70 -9.09
C ASP A 319 -12.81 -51.21 -8.81
N THR A 320 -12.40 -51.60 -7.60
CA THR A 320 -12.46 -53.01 -7.16
C THR A 320 -13.91 -53.51 -7.04
N TRP A 321 -14.84 -52.66 -6.60
CA TRP A 321 -16.24 -53.01 -6.43
C TRP A 321 -16.93 -53.25 -7.78
N LEU A 322 -16.66 -52.42 -8.78
CA LEU A 322 -17.17 -52.60 -10.14
C LEU A 322 -16.62 -53.87 -10.81
N ASP A 323 -15.34 -54.21 -10.59
CA ASP A 323 -14.76 -55.49 -11.04
C ASP A 323 -15.55 -56.69 -10.49
N ASN A 324 -15.89 -56.62 -9.21
CA ASN A 324 -16.66 -57.66 -8.55
C ASN A 324 -18.09 -57.75 -9.11
N ILE A 325 -18.75 -56.61 -9.34
CA ILE A 325 -20.10 -56.59 -9.94
C ILE A 325 -20.07 -57.22 -11.33
N GLU A 326 -19.09 -56.89 -12.16
CA GLU A 326 -18.94 -57.48 -13.50
C GLU A 326 -18.71 -59.00 -13.42
N ALA A 327 -17.78 -59.43 -12.56
CA ALA A 327 -17.46 -60.84 -12.36
C ALA A 327 -18.62 -61.68 -11.78
N GLN A 328 -19.48 -61.07 -10.97
CA GLN A 328 -20.66 -61.70 -10.37
C GLN A 328 -21.81 -61.88 -11.38
N GLY A 329 -21.74 -61.24 -12.55
CA GLY A 329 -22.68 -61.47 -13.64
C GLY A 329 -24.09 -60.92 -13.38
N TYR A 330 -24.19 -59.75 -12.73
CA TYR A 330 -25.48 -59.10 -12.51
C TYR A 330 -26.23 -58.88 -13.82
N CYS A 331 -27.52 -59.24 -13.81
CA CYS A 331 -28.40 -59.03 -14.93
C CYS A 331 -29.73 -58.45 -14.46
N THR A 332 -30.47 -57.87 -15.39
CA THR A 332 -31.76 -57.25 -15.10
C THR A 332 -32.82 -58.33 -14.94
N GLU A 333 -33.57 -58.34 -13.85
CA GLU A 333 -34.77 -59.18 -13.76
C GLU A 333 -35.70 -58.82 -14.93
N GLY A 334 -36.15 -59.83 -15.68
CA GLY A 334 -37.11 -59.64 -16.75
C GLY A 334 -38.35 -58.92 -16.23
N ILE A 335 -38.62 -57.75 -16.81
CA ILE A 335 -39.75 -56.83 -16.62
C ILE A 335 -40.88 -57.42 -15.74
N GLY A 336 -40.77 -57.21 -14.43
CA GLY A 336 -41.87 -57.35 -13.49
C GLY A 336 -42.58 -56.01 -13.37
N ILE A 337 -43.75 -55.89 -13.99
CA ILE A 337 -44.66 -54.74 -13.85
C ILE A 337 -44.89 -54.50 -12.35
N ARG A 338 -44.49 -53.34 -11.85
CA ARG A 338 -44.80 -52.92 -10.48
C ARG A 338 -46.29 -52.58 -10.43
N ASP A 339 -47.02 -53.38 -9.64
CA ASP A 339 -48.40 -53.11 -9.23
C ASP A 339 -48.53 -51.67 -8.73
N GLN A 340 -49.49 -50.94 -9.29
CA GLN A 340 -49.95 -49.67 -8.76
C GLN A 340 -50.70 -49.91 -7.45
N GLU A 341 -50.03 -49.73 -6.31
CA GLU A 341 -50.74 -49.52 -5.04
C GLU A 341 -50.85 -48.02 -4.71
N LYS A 342 -52.07 -47.52 -4.94
CA LYS A 342 -52.87 -46.69 -4.03
C LYS A 342 -52.23 -45.42 -3.48
N SER A 343 -52.41 -44.33 -4.23
CA SER A 343 -52.58 -43.01 -3.63
C SER A 343 -53.91 -42.97 -2.86
N HIS A 344 -53.83 -42.94 -1.54
CA HIS A 344 -54.91 -42.44 -0.68
C HIS A 344 -55.02 -40.92 -0.89
N ALA A 345 -56.03 -40.49 -1.62
CA ALA A 345 -56.50 -39.11 -1.57
C ALA A 345 -57.42 -38.94 -0.36
N ILE A 346 -56.95 -38.21 0.65
CA ILE A 346 -57.79 -37.49 1.62
C ILE A 346 -57.49 -36.01 1.41
N ALA A 347 -58.42 -35.27 0.81
CA ALA A 347 -58.83 -33.93 1.25
C ALA A 347 -59.82 -33.29 0.24
N ILE A 348 -61.08 -33.20 0.72
CA ILE A 348 -62.22 -32.35 0.33
C ILE A 348 -62.95 -32.70 -0.96
#